data_AF-A0AA88X661-F1
#
_entry.id   AF-A0AA88X661-F1
#
_cell.length_a   1.000
_cell.length_b   1.000
_cell.length_c   1.000
_cell.angle_alpha   90.00
_cell.angle_beta   90.00
_cell.angle_gamma   90.00
#
_symmetry.space_group_name_H-M   'P 1'
#
loop_
_entity.id
_entity.type
_entity.pdbx_description
1 polymer ?
#
loop_
_entity_poly.entity_id
_entity_poly.type
_entity_poly.pdbx_seq_one_letter_code
_entity_poly.pdbx_strand_id
1 'polypeptide(L)'
;MEAELKQMLIDLETLKRSLPDPSHHASIDQMRSRVEYLTTIANYGPTLRTKVKDMSAEVVDSNPYSRLMALQRMGIVENYERIRGFSVAIVGVGGVGSVAAEMLTRCGIGRLLLYDYDKVELANMNRLFFRPEQVGMTKTDAARQTLSDINPDVLIESYTLNITTVQGFETFMASLRSKTDPQSKDGSGVDLVLSCVDNYEARMVVNQACNELNQTWMESGVSEDAVSGHIQLLIPGETACFACAPPLVVASGVDERTLKREGVCAASLPTTMGVVAGLLVQNTLKYLLKFGLVSPYLGYNALKDYFPTMEMKPNPQCSNASCLERQKEFSLTKPARDAAAKAKMEAEALLATECPVHADNEWNISVVDDSELDKADVRISDVLPEGLVRELPSADTIHQLPVPEDNTNTVEDLEDLRRQLEALNG
;
A
#
# COMPACT_ATOMS: atom_id res chain seq x y z
N MET A 1 25.03 -1.64 -35.42
CA MET A 1 25.09 -0.42 -34.58
C MET A 1 26.45 -0.22 -33.90
N GLU A 2 26.84 -0.97 -32.87
CA GLU A 2 28.12 -0.71 -32.16
C GLU A 2 29.36 -0.88 -33.06
N ALA A 3 29.38 -1.91 -33.91
CA ALA A 3 30.45 -2.13 -34.89
C ALA A 3 30.52 -1.01 -35.96
N GLU A 4 29.37 -0.48 -36.39
CA GLU A 4 29.29 0.61 -37.38
C GLU A 4 29.72 1.96 -36.78
N LEU A 5 29.39 2.22 -35.51
CA LEU A 5 29.83 3.40 -34.79
C LEU A 5 31.35 3.39 -34.57
N LYS A 6 31.93 2.23 -34.22
CA LYS A 6 33.39 2.05 -34.14
C LYS A 6 34.06 2.28 -35.50
N GLN A 7 33.48 1.77 -36.58
CA GLN A 7 34.01 1.98 -37.92
C GLN A 7 33.97 3.47 -38.34
N MET A 8 32.88 4.18 -38.04
CA MET A 8 32.78 5.63 -38.31
C MET A 8 33.82 6.46 -37.56
N LEU A 9 34.18 6.09 -36.32
CA LEU A 9 35.25 6.78 -35.58
C LEU A 9 36.61 6.59 -36.26
N ILE A 10 36.90 5.38 -36.74
CA ILE A 10 38.13 5.05 -37.49
C ILE A 10 38.17 5.81 -38.82
N ASP A 11 37.04 5.89 -39.52
CA ASP A 11 36.93 6.59 -40.79
C ASP A 11 37.13 8.11 -40.62
N LEU A 12 36.57 8.71 -39.57
CA LEU A 12 36.76 10.12 -39.23
C LEU A 12 38.22 10.43 -38.84
N GLU A 13 38.88 9.52 -38.13
CA GLU A 13 40.30 9.67 -37.77
C GLU A 13 41.21 9.56 -39.01
N THR A 14 40.88 8.65 -39.91
CA THR A 14 41.58 8.49 -41.20
C THR A 14 41.38 9.72 -42.09
N LEU A 15 40.16 10.25 -42.15
CA LEU A 15 39.83 11.46 -42.89
C LEU A 15 40.61 12.67 -42.35
N LYS A 16 40.70 12.83 -41.03
CA LYS A 16 41.48 13.89 -40.37
C LYS A 16 42.96 13.84 -40.76
N ARG A 17 43.56 12.64 -40.82
CA ARG A 17 44.97 12.44 -41.20
C ARG A 17 45.24 12.68 -42.68
N SER A 18 44.23 12.50 -43.54
CA SER A 18 44.35 12.67 -44.99
C SER A 18 44.19 14.11 -45.49
N LEU A 19 43.61 15.00 -44.68
CA LEU A 19 43.33 16.39 -45.05
C LEU A 19 44.45 17.32 -44.53
N PRO A 20 45.20 18.01 -45.42
CA PRO A 20 46.29 18.90 -45.01
C PRO A 20 45.82 20.29 -44.53
N ASP A 21 44.56 20.68 -44.77
CA ASP A 21 44.01 21.98 -44.38
C ASP A 21 43.43 21.94 -42.93
N PRO A 22 43.97 22.74 -41.99
CA PRO A 22 43.47 22.84 -40.62
C PRO A 22 42.01 23.32 -40.52
N SER A 23 41.48 24.00 -41.53
CA SER A 23 40.12 24.59 -41.51
C SER A 23 39.01 23.54 -41.32
N HIS A 24 39.24 22.30 -41.78
CA HIS A 24 38.28 21.20 -41.69
C HIS A 24 38.38 20.38 -40.39
N HIS A 25 39.48 20.53 -39.64
CA HIS A 25 39.74 19.71 -38.45
C HIS A 25 38.70 19.94 -37.35
N ALA A 26 38.26 21.19 -37.17
CA ALA A 26 37.24 21.55 -36.18
C ALA A 26 35.89 20.86 -36.45
N SER A 27 35.48 20.78 -37.72
CA SER A 27 34.23 20.12 -38.12
C SER A 27 34.32 18.60 -37.92
N ILE A 28 35.47 18.00 -38.24
CA ILE A 28 35.72 16.56 -38.04
C ILE A 28 35.73 16.21 -36.55
N ASP A 29 36.34 17.04 -35.70
CA ASP A 29 36.33 16.84 -34.25
C ASP A 29 34.90 16.97 -33.66
N GLN A 30 34.08 17.88 -34.21
CA GLN A 30 32.67 18.00 -33.84
C GLN A 30 31.87 16.75 -34.25
N MET A 31 32.09 16.21 -35.46
CA MET A 31 31.46 14.97 -35.90
C MET A 31 31.90 13.78 -35.04
N ARG A 32 33.20 13.69 -34.70
CA ARG A 32 33.73 12.65 -33.82
C ARG A 32 33.07 12.70 -32.44
N SER A 33 32.95 13.89 -31.86
CA SER A 33 32.29 14.10 -30.55
C SER A 33 30.83 13.66 -30.56
N ARG A 34 30.12 13.88 -31.69
CA ARG A 34 28.73 13.39 -31.87
C ARG A 34 28.65 11.87 -31.99
N VAL A 35 29.59 11.24 -32.70
CA VAL A 35 29.64 9.77 -32.83
C VAL A 35 30.05 9.12 -31.49
N GLU A 36 30.97 9.72 -30.74
CA GLU A 36 31.33 9.29 -29.38
C GLU A 36 30.14 9.41 -28.42
N TYR A 37 29.35 10.48 -28.51
CA TYR A 37 28.10 10.65 -27.76
C TYR A 37 27.06 9.59 -28.12
N LEU A 38 26.85 9.30 -29.42
CA LEU A 38 25.95 8.25 -29.87
C LEU A 38 26.43 6.84 -29.46
N THR A 39 27.75 6.62 -29.44
CA THR A 39 28.35 5.36 -28.96
C THR A 39 28.15 5.21 -27.45
N THR A 40 28.27 6.30 -26.70
CA THR A 40 27.97 6.33 -25.27
C THR A 40 26.51 5.96 -25.03
N ILE A 41 25.57 6.59 -25.75
CA ILE A 41 24.13 6.25 -25.68
C ILE A 41 23.87 4.79 -26.05
N ALA A 42 24.53 4.27 -27.09
CA ALA A 42 24.37 2.89 -27.53
C ALA A 42 24.94 1.87 -26.52
N ASN A 43 26.01 2.24 -25.80
CA ASN A 43 26.59 1.42 -24.74
C ASN A 43 25.74 1.41 -23.45
N TYR A 44 24.94 2.45 -23.22
CA TYR A 44 23.83 2.44 -22.26
C TYR A 44 22.62 1.68 -22.82
N GLY A 45 22.84 0.50 -23.38
CA GLY A 45 21.77 -0.43 -23.68
C GLY A 45 20.95 -0.71 -22.40
N PRO A 46 19.63 -0.96 -22.50
CA PRO A 46 18.79 -1.17 -21.34
C PRO A 46 19.36 -2.30 -20.50
N THR A 47 19.79 -2.00 -19.27
CA THR A 47 20.20 -3.03 -18.32
C THR A 47 18.96 -3.81 -17.93
N LEU A 48 18.75 -4.94 -18.60
CA LEU A 48 17.63 -5.81 -18.33
C LEU A 48 17.92 -6.61 -17.07
N ARG A 49 16.97 -6.58 -16.14
CA ARG A 49 17.00 -7.42 -14.95
C ARG A 49 16.97 -8.88 -15.37
N THR A 50 17.84 -9.71 -14.80
CA THR A 50 17.82 -11.16 -14.99
C THR A 50 16.93 -11.83 -13.95
N LYS A 51 16.48 -13.06 -14.24
CA LYS A 51 15.73 -13.85 -13.27
C LYS A 51 16.62 -14.24 -12.10
N VAL A 52 16.12 -14.03 -10.88
CA VAL A 52 16.76 -14.40 -9.63
C VAL A 52 16.10 -15.69 -9.13
N LYS A 53 16.90 -16.73 -8.87
CA LYS A 53 16.35 -18.01 -8.42
C LYS A 53 15.84 -17.95 -6.98
N ASP A 54 16.64 -17.43 -6.06
CA ASP A 54 16.37 -17.41 -4.61
C ASP A 54 16.48 -15.97 -4.09
N MET A 55 15.60 -15.54 -3.17
CA MET A 55 15.68 -14.16 -2.65
C MET A 55 16.84 -14.02 -1.67
N SER A 56 17.91 -13.34 -2.10
CA SER A 56 19.07 -13.08 -1.25
C SER A 56 18.89 -11.83 -0.38
N ALA A 57 19.33 -11.92 0.89
CA ALA A 57 19.44 -10.78 1.79
C ALA A 57 20.77 -10.00 1.61
N GLU A 58 21.63 -10.41 0.68
CA GLU A 58 22.89 -9.73 0.41
C GLU A 58 22.65 -8.28 -0.04
N VAL A 59 23.36 -7.34 0.59
CA VAL A 59 23.22 -5.90 0.34
C VAL A 59 24.25 -5.49 -0.70
N VAL A 60 23.87 -5.66 -1.96
CA VAL A 60 24.65 -5.23 -3.14
C VAL A 60 23.73 -4.47 -4.09
N ASP A 61 24.31 -3.57 -4.89
CA ASP A 61 23.54 -2.71 -5.81
C ASP A 61 22.86 -3.50 -6.94
N SER A 62 23.36 -4.70 -7.26
CA SER A 62 22.76 -5.61 -8.24
C SER A 62 21.56 -6.39 -7.71
N ASN A 63 21.30 -6.41 -6.40
CA ASN A 63 20.22 -7.18 -5.80
C ASN A 63 18.95 -6.31 -5.59
N PRO A 64 17.91 -6.47 -6.43
CA PRO A 64 16.68 -5.68 -6.31
C PRO A 64 15.86 -6.02 -5.04
N TYR A 65 16.11 -7.16 -4.41
CA TYR A 65 15.38 -7.61 -3.21
C TYR A 65 16.06 -7.22 -1.90
N SER A 66 17.29 -6.69 -1.94
CA SER A 66 18.10 -6.38 -0.75
C SER A 66 17.36 -5.53 0.29
N ARG A 67 16.62 -4.51 -0.15
CA ARG A 67 15.86 -3.59 0.73
C ARG A 67 14.58 -4.23 1.26
N LEU A 68 13.99 -5.16 0.53
CA LEU A 68 12.80 -5.90 0.97
C LEU A 68 13.17 -6.95 2.02
N MET A 69 14.26 -7.69 1.79
CA MET A 69 14.80 -8.66 2.75
C MET A 69 15.29 -7.99 4.05
N ALA A 70 15.58 -6.70 4.04
CA ALA A 70 15.89 -5.95 5.26
C ALA A 70 14.73 -5.91 6.26
N LEU A 71 13.46 -5.99 5.80
CA LEU A 71 12.29 -6.08 6.69
C LEU A 71 12.35 -7.29 7.61
N GLN A 72 12.92 -8.40 7.12
CA GLN A 72 13.14 -9.60 7.92
C GLN A 72 14.25 -9.41 8.95
N ARG A 73 15.34 -8.72 8.59
CA ARG A 73 16.41 -8.38 9.54
C ARG A 73 15.96 -7.42 10.63
N MET A 74 15.02 -6.53 10.30
CA MET A 74 14.43 -5.58 11.24
C MET A 74 13.32 -6.20 12.12
N GLY A 75 13.02 -7.50 11.95
CA GLY A 75 11.99 -8.18 12.73
C GLY A 75 10.55 -7.77 12.40
N ILE A 76 10.32 -7.08 11.28
CA ILE A 76 8.98 -6.65 10.87
C ILE A 76 8.21 -7.79 10.19
N VAL A 77 8.91 -8.60 9.39
CA VAL A 77 8.33 -9.75 8.66
C VAL A 77 9.20 -10.97 8.90
N GLU A 78 8.68 -12.01 9.52
CA GLU A 78 9.47 -13.21 9.87
C GLU A 78 10.09 -13.91 8.66
N ASN A 79 9.34 -14.02 7.56
CA ASN A 79 9.79 -14.67 6.33
C ASN A 79 9.24 -13.93 5.11
N TYR A 80 10.02 -12.99 4.58
CA TYR A 80 9.61 -12.18 3.43
C TYR A 80 9.57 -13.00 2.13
N GLU A 81 10.46 -13.98 1.96
CA GLU A 81 10.57 -14.79 0.75
C GLU A 81 9.27 -15.54 0.41
N ARG A 82 8.42 -15.83 1.42
CA ARG A 82 7.08 -16.38 1.23
C ARG A 82 6.21 -15.61 0.24
N ILE A 83 6.48 -14.32 0.00
CA ILE A 83 5.75 -13.52 -0.99
C ILE A 83 5.75 -14.17 -2.39
N ARG A 84 6.81 -14.92 -2.73
CA ARG A 84 6.91 -15.66 -4.00
C ARG A 84 6.00 -16.88 -4.10
N GLY A 85 5.52 -17.39 -2.97
CA GLY A 85 4.57 -18.50 -2.95
C GLY A 85 3.13 -18.08 -3.19
N PHE A 86 2.83 -16.78 -3.24
CA PHE A 86 1.46 -16.28 -3.36
C PHE A 86 1.09 -15.86 -4.78
N SER A 87 -0.18 -16.06 -5.11
CA SER A 87 -0.85 -15.69 -6.35
C SER A 87 -1.95 -14.65 -6.08
N VAL A 88 -1.95 -13.53 -6.80
CA VAL A 88 -2.96 -12.48 -6.67
C VAL A 88 -3.65 -12.21 -8.01
N ALA A 89 -4.98 -12.22 -8.03
CA ALA A 89 -5.77 -11.78 -9.18
C ALA A 89 -6.15 -10.30 -9.02
N ILE A 90 -5.99 -9.49 -10.07
CA ILE A 90 -6.35 -8.08 -10.10
C ILE A 90 -7.38 -7.87 -11.20
N VAL A 91 -8.57 -7.42 -10.82
CA VAL A 91 -9.67 -7.11 -11.72
C VAL A 91 -9.76 -5.60 -11.90
N GLY A 92 -9.57 -5.14 -13.14
CA GLY A 92 -9.40 -3.73 -13.50
C GLY A 92 -7.94 -3.30 -13.40
N VAL A 93 -7.31 -3.02 -14.54
CA VAL A 93 -5.93 -2.52 -14.66
C VAL A 93 -5.97 -1.03 -15.03
N GLY A 94 -6.81 -0.29 -14.33
CA GLY A 94 -6.97 1.17 -14.45
C GLY A 94 -6.01 1.94 -13.56
N GLY A 95 -6.42 3.11 -13.06
CA GLY A 95 -5.55 3.98 -12.25
C GLY A 95 -5.07 3.37 -10.94
N VAL A 96 -5.94 2.66 -10.21
CA VAL A 96 -5.57 1.97 -8.96
C VAL A 96 -4.91 0.62 -9.26
N GLY A 97 -5.55 -0.20 -10.10
CA GLY A 97 -5.10 -1.58 -10.33
C GLY A 97 -3.75 -1.71 -11.03
N SER A 98 -3.42 -0.79 -11.94
CA SER A 98 -2.09 -0.80 -12.60
C SER A 98 -0.95 -0.49 -11.62
N VAL A 99 -1.14 0.50 -10.75
CA VAL A 99 -0.19 0.83 -9.67
C VAL A 99 -0.09 -0.30 -8.65
N ALA A 100 -1.22 -0.90 -8.27
CA ALA A 100 -1.23 -2.06 -7.37
C ALA A 100 -0.46 -3.25 -7.98
N ALA A 101 -0.65 -3.53 -9.27
CA ALA A 101 0.09 -4.56 -9.99
C ALA A 101 1.60 -4.27 -10.03
N GLU A 102 1.99 -3.03 -10.27
CA GLU A 102 3.40 -2.61 -10.23
C GLU A 102 4.02 -2.79 -8.85
N MET A 103 3.34 -2.34 -7.79
CA MET A 103 3.82 -2.47 -6.42
C MET A 103 4.01 -3.95 -6.03
N LEU A 104 3.03 -4.82 -6.32
CA LEU A 104 3.13 -6.26 -6.06
C LEU A 104 4.25 -6.92 -6.89
N THR A 105 4.40 -6.50 -8.15
CA THR A 105 5.48 -6.98 -9.02
C THR A 105 6.86 -6.61 -8.46
N ARG A 106 7.03 -5.38 -7.98
CA ARG A 106 8.26 -4.90 -7.33
C ARG A 106 8.52 -5.61 -6.00
N CYS A 107 7.48 -5.97 -5.25
CA CYS A 107 7.59 -6.79 -4.04
C CYS A 107 7.99 -8.25 -4.31
N GLY A 108 7.92 -8.71 -5.58
CA GLY A 108 8.28 -10.07 -5.96
C GLY A 108 7.20 -11.10 -5.66
N ILE A 109 5.92 -10.72 -5.78
CA ILE A 109 4.80 -11.67 -5.75
C ILE A 109 5.04 -12.83 -6.73
N GLY A 110 4.62 -14.05 -6.37
CA GLY A 110 4.85 -15.23 -7.23
C GLY A 110 4.13 -15.14 -8.56
N ARG A 111 2.83 -14.83 -8.52
CA ARG A 111 1.97 -14.84 -9.70
C ARG A 111 0.92 -13.73 -9.66
N LEU A 112 0.70 -13.07 -10.80
CA LEU A 112 -0.36 -12.09 -11.02
C LEU A 112 -1.28 -12.52 -12.16
N LEU A 113 -2.58 -12.48 -11.92
CA LEU A 113 -3.60 -12.63 -12.96
C LEU A 113 -4.26 -11.27 -13.18
N LEU A 114 -4.21 -10.75 -14.40
CA LEU A 114 -4.70 -9.42 -14.74
C LEU A 114 -5.94 -9.52 -15.62
N TYR A 115 -7.05 -8.91 -15.20
CA TYR A 115 -8.31 -8.88 -15.96
C TYR A 115 -8.69 -7.45 -16.29
N ASP A 116 -8.79 -7.13 -17.58
CA ASP A 116 -9.32 -5.87 -18.08
C ASP A 116 -9.77 -6.06 -19.53
N TYR A 117 -10.83 -5.40 -19.97
CA TYR A 117 -11.32 -5.48 -21.35
C TYR A 117 -10.98 -4.24 -22.18
N ASP A 118 -10.52 -3.16 -21.54
CA ASP A 118 -10.24 -1.90 -22.19
C ASP A 118 -8.88 -1.87 -22.89
N LYS A 119 -8.72 -0.86 -23.73
CA LYS A 119 -7.45 -0.46 -24.32
C LYS A 119 -6.86 0.75 -23.60
N VAL A 120 -5.57 0.96 -23.79
CA VAL A 120 -4.88 2.17 -23.33
C VAL A 120 -5.29 3.33 -24.23
N GLU A 121 -5.79 4.40 -23.63
CA GLU A 121 -6.15 5.64 -24.31
C GLU A 121 -5.28 6.80 -23.84
N LEU A 122 -5.12 7.83 -24.68
CA LEU A 122 -4.39 9.03 -24.30
C LEU A 122 -5.04 9.75 -23.11
N ALA A 123 -6.36 9.64 -22.97
CA ALA A 123 -7.11 10.15 -21.81
C ALA A 123 -6.69 9.49 -20.48
N ASN A 124 -5.96 8.36 -20.51
CA ASN A 124 -5.46 7.70 -19.30
C ASN A 124 -4.10 8.25 -18.83
N MET A 125 -3.44 9.14 -19.59
CA MET A 125 -2.09 9.64 -19.29
C MET A 125 -2.03 10.63 -18.11
N ASN A 126 -3.17 11.06 -17.58
CA ASN A 126 -3.22 11.78 -16.30
C ASN A 126 -3.04 10.84 -15.10
N ARG A 127 -3.07 9.51 -15.33
CA ARG A 127 -2.86 8.46 -14.33
C ARG A 127 -1.43 7.92 -14.45
N LEU A 128 -1.01 7.20 -13.43
CA LEU A 128 0.30 6.55 -13.40
C LEU A 128 0.31 5.31 -14.31
N PHE A 129 1.50 4.71 -14.45
CA PHE A 129 1.78 3.41 -15.08
C PHE A 129 1.87 3.38 -16.62
N PHE A 130 0.78 3.64 -17.34
CA PHE A 130 0.79 3.53 -18.82
C PHE A 130 1.53 4.68 -19.48
N ARG A 131 2.10 4.44 -20.67
CA ARG A 131 2.87 5.43 -21.43
C ARG A 131 2.22 5.75 -22.77
N PRO A 132 2.51 6.94 -23.36
CA PRO A 132 1.93 7.33 -24.65
C PRO A 132 2.20 6.34 -25.79
N GLU A 133 3.33 5.63 -25.75
CA GLU A 133 3.69 4.66 -26.80
C GLU A 133 2.83 3.39 -26.75
N GLN A 134 2.09 3.16 -25.67
CA GLN A 134 1.25 1.98 -25.47
C GLN A 134 -0.20 2.22 -25.90
N VAL A 135 -0.55 3.42 -26.36
CA VAL A 135 -1.91 3.75 -26.80
C VAL A 135 -2.37 2.80 -27.90
N GLY A 136 -3.57 2.24 -27.74
CA GLY A 136 -4.16 1.26 -28.65
C GLY A 136 -3.89 -0.21 -28.30
N MET A 137 -2.91 -0.49 -27.42
CA MET A 137 -2.74 -1.82 -26.83
C MET A 137 -3.89 -2.12 -25.84
N THR A 138 -4.18 -3.39 -25.61
CA THR A 138 -5.04 -3.78 -24.49
C THR A 138 -4.34 -3.41 -23.19
N LYS A 139 -5.08 -2.98 -22.17
CA LYS A 139 -4.49 -2.60 -20.87
C LYS A 139 -3.72 -3.76 -20.24
N THR A 140 -4.25 -4.98 -20.39
CA THR A 140 -3.64 -6.22 -19.90
C THR A 140 -2.31 -6.54 -20.61
N ASP A 141 -2.21 -6.41 -21.94
CA ASP A 141 -0.97 -6.68 -22.66
C ASP A 141 0.09 -5.59 -22.39
N ALA A 142 -0.32 -4.32 -22.38
CA ALA A 142 0.57 -3.21 -22.03
C ALA A 142 1.12 -3.36 -20.61
N ALA A 143 0.25 -3.76 -19.66
CA ALA A 143 0.68 -4.00 -18.29
C ALA A 143 1.60 -5.22 -18.18
N ARG A 144 1.26 -6.34 -18.82
CA ARG A 144 2.11 -7.54 -18.83
C ARG A 144 3.51 -7.23 -19.38
N GLN A 145 3.61 -6.46 -20.46
CA GLN A 145 4.89 -6.04 -21.02
C GLN A 145 5.71 -5.24 -19.99
N THR A 146 5.15 -4.13 -19.49
CA THR A 146 5.83 -3.26 -18.52
C THR A 146 6.26 -4.01 -17.25
N LEU A 147 5.37 -4.83 -16.69
CA LEU A 147 5.62 -5.55 -15.44
C LEU A 147 6.66 -6.67 -15.60
N SER A 148 6.67 -7.35 -16.74
CA SER A 148 7.68 -8.38 -17.04
C SER A 148 9.08 -7.75 -17.16
N ASP A 149 9.17 -6.54 -17.70
CA ASP A 149 10.43 -5.78 -17.77
C ASP A 149 10.89 -5.30 -16.39
N ILE A 150 9.95 -4.93 -15.50
CA ILE A 150 10.24 -4.52 -14.12
C ILE A 150 10.74 -5.71 -13.28
N ASN A 151 10.09 -6.86 -13.39
CA ASN A 151 10.46 -8.05 -12.64
C ASN A 151 10.16 -9.34 -13.41
N PRO A 152 11.17 -9.97 -14.04
CA PRO A 152 10.98 -11.21 -14.80
C PRO A 152 10.77 -12.44 -13.91
N ASP A 153 10.89 -12.28 -12.58
CA ASP A 153 10.67 -13.34 -11.59
C ASP A 153 9.18 -13.63 -11.36
N VAL A 154 8.31 -12.66 -11.67
CA VAL A 154 6.87 -12.75 -11.45
C VAL A 154 6.19 -13.43 -12.65
N LEU A 155 5.34 -14.42 -12.39
CA LEU A 155 4.50 -15.02 -13.43
C LEU A 155 3.28 -14.15 -13.68
N ILE A 156 3.14 -13.59 -14.89
CA ILE A 156 2.03 -12.69 -15.23
C ILE A 156 1.13 -13.33 -16.29
N GLU A 157 -0.12 -13.57 -15.92
CA GLU A 157 -1.19 -14.04 -16.81
C GLU A 157 -2.14 -12.88 -17.12
N SER A 158 -2.44 -12.65 -18.40
CA SER A 158 -3.36 -11.60 -18.85
C SER A 158 -4.63 -12.19 -19.45
N TYR A 159 -5.77 -11.65 -19.04
CA TYR A 159 -7.10 -12.02 -19.50
C TYR A 159 -7.82 -10.79 -20.05
N THR A 160 -7.75 -10.60 -21.37
CA THR A 160 -8.43 -9.49 -22.06
C THR A 160 -9.90 -9.82 -22.28
N LEU A 161 -10.71 -9.71 -21.23
CA LEU A 161 -12.12 -10.08 -21.26
C LEU A 161 -12.96 -9.23 -20.30
N ASN A 162 -14.25 -9.10 -20.61
CA ASN A 162 -15.22 -8.53 -19.70
C ASN A 162 -15.81 -9.64 -18.82
N ILE A 163 -15.47 -9.61 -17.53
CA ILE A 163 -15.92 -10.60 -16.54
C ILE A 163 -17.44 -10.63 -16.33
N THR A 164 -18.17 -9.56 -16.71
CA THR A 164 -19.63 -9.50 -16.55
C THR A 164 -20.40 -10.28 -17.61
N THR A 165 -19.74 -10.67 -18.71
CA THR A 165 -20.32 -11.56 -19.73
C THR A 165 -20.37 -12.99 -19.22
N VAL A 166 -21.32 -13.80 -19.70
CA VAL A 166 -21.45 -15.22 -19.28
C VAL A 166 -20.13 -15.99 -19.49
N GLN A 167 -19.55 -15.88 -20.69
CA GLN A 167 -18.28 -16.53 -21.01
C GLN A 167 -17.11 -15.95 -20.20
N GLY A 168 -17.10 -14.64 -19.97
CA GLY A 168 -16.09 -13.98 -19.14
C GLY A 168 -16.14 -14.43 -17.69
N PHE A 169 -17.33 -14.57 -17.12
CA PHE A 169 -17.55 -15.06 -15.76
C PHE A 169 -17.08 -16.50 -15.59
N GLU A 170 -17.43 -17.39 -16.53
CA GLU A 170 -16.97 -18.77 -16.52
C GLU A 170 -15.44 -18.86 -16.59
N THR A 171 -14.81 -18.07 -17.47
CA THR A 171 -13.35 -18.02 -17.60
C THR A 171 -12.70 -17.45 -16.34
N PHE A 172 -13.28 -16.42 -15.75
CA PHE A 172 -12.83 -15.84 -14.48
C PHE A 172 -12.88 -16.87 -13.35
N MET A 173 -14.03 -17.50 -13.13
CA MET A 173 -14.21 -18.57 -12.12
C MET A 173 -13.23 -19.74 -12.33
N ALA A 174 -13.04 -20.17 -13.58
CA ALA A 174 -12.11 -21.26 -13.90
C ALA A 174 -10.65 -20.87 -13.64
N SER A 175 -10.23 -19.67 -14.03
CA SER A 175 -8.86 -19.18 -13.82
C SER A 175 -8.54 -18.97 -12.34
N LEU A 176 -9.50 -18.50 -11.53
CA LEU A 176 -9.33 -18.42 -10.07
C LEU A 176 -9.12 -19.78 -9.40
N ARG A 177 -9.64 -20.87 -10.00
CA ARG A 177 -9.43 -22.26 -9.52
C ARG A 177 -8.18 -22.91 -10.12
N SER A 178 -7.65 -22.37 -11.21
CA SER A 178 -6.65 -23.03 -12.05
C SER A 178 -5.29 -23.14 -11.36
N LYS A 179 -4.64 -24.29 -11.59
CA LYS A 179 -3.39 -24.75 -10.95
C LYS A 179 -2.15 -24.47 -11.81
N THR A 180 -1.99 -23.26 -12.31
CA THR A 180 -0.87 -22.95 -13.23
C THR A 180 0.49 -22.78 -12.54
N ASP A 181 0.58 -22.88 -11.20
CA ASP A 181 1.88 -22.88 -10.50
C ASP A 181 2.37 -24.31 -10.16
N PRO A 182 3.47 -24.79 -10.79
CA PRO A 182 4.09 -26.08 -10.48
C PRO A 182 4.68 -26.20 -9.06
N GLN A 183 4.85 -25.09 -8.32
CA GLN A 183 5.52 -25.09 -7.01
C GLN A 183 4.57 -25.07 -5.81
N SER A 184 3.28 -24.79 -6.00
CA SER A 184 2.29 -24.82 -4.92
C SER A 184 2.01 -26.27 -4.46
N LYS A 185 2.56 -26.65 -3.30
CA LYS A 185 2.41 -28.01 -2.75
C LYS A 185 1.10 -28.22 -1.99
N ASP A 186 0.42 -27.15 -1.57
CA ASP A 186 -0.78 -27.21 -0.73
C ASP A 186 -1.84 -26.21 -1.20
N GLY A 187 -2.95 -26.70 -1.74
CA GLY A 187 -4.21 -25.93 -1.79
C GLY A 187 -4.46 -25.06 -3.03
N SER A 188 -5.72 -25.06 -3.47
CA SER A 188 -6.25 -24.57 -4.75
C SER A 188 -6.36 -23.06 -4.91
N GLY A 189 -6.09 -22.57 -6.13
CA GLY A 189 -6.58 -21.27 -6.62
C GLY A 189 -5.64 -20.08 -6.42
N VAL A 190 -6.17 -18.87 -6.43
CA VAL A 190 -5.43 -17.64 -6.08
C VAL A 190 -5.56 -17.36 -4.58
N ASP A 191 -4.54 -16.78 -3.96
CA ASP A 191 -4.57 -16.48 -2.52
C ASP A 191 -5.43 -15.26 -2.20
N LEU A 192 -5.52 -14.30 -3.13
CA LEU A 192 -6.29 -13.09 -2.97
C LEU A 192 -6.76 -12.55 -4.31
N VAL A 193 -7.98 -12.01 -4.35
CA VAL A 193 -8.50 -11.21 -5.47
C VAL A 193 -8.52 -9.74 -5.06
N LEU A 194 -8.09 -8.84 -5.93
CA LEU A 194 -8.16 -7.39 -5.77
C LEU A 194 -9.10 -6.81 -6.81
N SER A 195 -10.21 -6.23 -6.36
CA SER A 195 -11.15 -5.51 -7.22
C SER A 195 -10.76 -4.03 -7.28
N CYS A 196 -10.30 -3.61 -8.46
CA CYS A 196 -9.88 -2.25 -8.81
C CYS A 196 -10.72 -1.68 -9.97
N VAL A 197 -11.93 -2.20 -10.16
CA VAL A 197 -12.87 -1.79 -11.21
C VAL A 197 -13.58 -0.48 -10.83
N ASP A 198 -14.16 0.19 -11.82
CA ASP A 198 -14.79 1.50 -11.66
C ASP A 198 -16.32 1.47 -11.63
N ASN A 199 -16.95 0.33 -11.90
CA ASN A 199 -18.41 0.19 -11.96
C ASN A 199 -18.95 -0.85 -10.97
N TYR A 200 -20.20 -0.70 -10.55
CA TYR A 200 -20.83 -1.58 -9.57
C TYR A 200 -21.19 -2.95 -10.14
N GLU A 201 -21.50 -3.04 -11.43
CA GLU A 201 -21.81 -4.30 -12.12
C GLU A 201 -20.64 -5.30 -11.96
N ALA A 202 -19.41 -4.87 -12.30
CA ALA A 202 -18.21 -5.69 -12.15
C ALA A 202 -17.90 -6.01 -10.68
N ARG A 203 -18.09 -5.07 -9.73
CA ARG A 203 -17.93 -5.35 -8.29
C ARG A 203 -18.89 -6.45 -7.81
N MET A 204 -20.14 -6.43 -8.27
CA MET A 204 -21.14 -7.45 -7.95
C MET A 204 -20.78 -8.82 -8.54
N VAL A 205 -20.20 -8.86 -9.74
CA VAL A 205 -19.71 -10.09 -10.37
C VAL A 205 -18.52 -10.68 -9.60
N VAL A 206 -17.54 -9.86 -9.21
CA VAL A 206 -16.42 -10.30 -8.35
C VAL A 206 -16.95 -10.82 -7.01
N ASN A 207 -17.90 -10.11 -6.41
CA ASN A 207 -18.55 -10.53 -5.17
C ASN A 207 -19.27 -11.88 -5.31
N GLN A 208 -19.99 -12.10 -6.41
CA GLN A 208 -20.66 -13.38 -6.69
C GLN A 208 -19.65 -14.51 -6.78
N ALA A 209 -18.62 -14.35 -7.63
CA ALA A 209 -17.56 -15.34 -7.79
C ALA A 209 -16.88 -15.67 -6.45
N CYS A 210 -16.52 -14.65 -5.67
CA CYS A 210 -15.80 -14.86 -4.43
C CYS A 210 -16.66 -15.55 -3.35
N ASN A 211 -17.96 -15.24 -3.27
CA ASN A 211 -18.86 -15.95 -2.36
C ASN A 211 -19.07 -17.42 -2.78
N GLU A 212 -19.18 -17.70 -4.08
CA GLU A 212 -19.31 -19.08 -4.59
C GLU A 212 -18.05 -19.91 -4.32
N LEU A 213 -16.87 -19.31 -4.50
CA LEU A 213 -15.58 -19.98 -4.32
C LEU A 213 -15.07 -20.00 -2.88
N ASN A 214 -15.73 -19.30 -1.96
CA ASN A 214 -15.17 -18.98 -0.64
C ASN A 214 -13.78 -18.30 -0.74
N GLN A 215 -13.60 -17.44 -1.74
CA GLN A 215 -12.36 -16.74 -2.02
C GLN A 215 -12.30 -15.44 -1.23
N THR A 216 -11.22 -15.23 -0.47
CA THR A 216 -10.97 -13.93 0.16
C THR A 216 -10.54 -12.92 -0.90
N TRP A 217 -11.04 -11.70 -0.78
CA TRP A 217 -10.75 -10.62 -1.72
C TRP A 217 -10.74 -9.26 -1.04
N MET A 218 -10.10 -8.29 -1.68
CA MET A 218 -10.15 -6.89 -1.27
C MET A 218 -10.76 -6.05 -2.38
N GLU A 219 -11.60 -5.11 -2.00
CA GLU A 219 -12.18 -4.11 -2.88
C GLU A 219 -11.48 -2.77 -2.67
N SER A 220 -11.40 -1.99 -3.74
CA SER A 220 -10.96 -0.60 -3.68
C SER A 220 -11.85 0.30 -4.54
N GLY A 221 -12.04 1.52 -4.06
CA GLY A 221 -12.81 2.55 -4.75
C GLY A 221 -12.21 3.93 -4.59
N VAL A 222 -12.38 4.76 -5.61
CA VAL A 222 -12.08 6.20 -5.61
C VAL A 222 -13.36 6.92 -6.03
N SER A 223 -13.70 8.01 -5.35
CA SER A 223 -14.91 8.80 -5.67
C SER A 223 -14.77 9.53 -7.01
N GLU A 224 -15.91 9.87 -7.62
CA GLU A 224 -15.97 10.57 -8.91
C GLU A 224 -15.34 11.97 -8.88
N ASP A 225 -15.28 12.60 -7.71
CA ASP A 225 -14.61 13.90 -7.49
C ASP A 225 -13.12 13.76 -7.13
N ALA A 226 -12.61 12.53 -7.07
CA ALA A 226 -11.23 12.17 -6.75
C ALA A 226 -10.69 12.63 -5.37
N VAL A 227 -11.53 13.08 -4.44
CA VAL A 227 -11.11 13.54 -3.10
C VAL A 227 -11.40 12.54 -1.98
N SER A 228 -11.90 11.35 -2.31
CA SER A 228 -12.03 10.25 -1.36
C SER A 228 -11.75 8.90 -2.00
N GLY A 229 -11.43 7.92 -1.17
CA GLY A 229 -11.26 6.54 -1.57
C GLY A 229 -11.36 5.60 -0.39
N HIS A 230 -11.34 4.30 -0.65
CA HIS A 230 -11.33 3.29 0.39
C HIS A 230 -10.73 1.98 -0.10
N ILE A 231 -10.39 1.13 0.87
CA ILE A 231 -10.16 -0.29 0.67
C ILE A 231 -11.00 -1.07 1.67
N GLN A 232 -11.44 -2.26 1.28
CA GLN A 232 -12.20 -3.17 2.14
C GLN A 232 -11.72 -4.60 1.96
N LEU A 233 -11.56 -5.34 3.06
CA LEU A 233 -11.29 -6.78 3.06
C LEU A 233 -12.60 -7.55 3.23
N LEU A 234 -12.87 -8.44 2.28
CA LEU A 234 -14.06 -9.25 2.22
C LEU A 234 -13.67 -10.73 2.34
N ILE A 235 -13.94 -11.29 3.51
CA ILE A 235 -13.79 -12.72 3.81
C ILE A 235 -15.20 -13.30 3.85
N PRO A 236 -15.61 -14.10 2.83
CA PRO A 236 -16.97 -14.62 2.76
C PRO A 236 -17.40 -15.32 4.06
N GLY A 237 -18.53 -14.87 4.62
CA GLY A 237 -19.09 -15.40 5.86
C GLY A 237 -18.54 -14.78 7.16
N GLU A 238 -17.37 -14.14 7.12
CA GLU A 238 -16.71 -13.53 8.29
C GLU A 238 -16.88 -12.00 8.32
N THR A 239 -16.65 -11.33 7.18
CA THR A 239 -16.90 -9.89 7.01
C THR A 239 -18.02 -9.64 6.00
N ALA A 240 -18.56 -8.42 5.99
CA ALA A 240 -19.59 -8.02 5.03
C ALA A 240 -19.12 -8.24 3.59
N CYS A 241 -19.90 -9.01 2.82
CA CYS A 241 -19.73 -9.05 1.37
C CYS A 241 -20.28 -7.75 0.74
N PHE A 242 -19.97 -7.47 -0.52
CA PHE A 242 -20.40 -6.22 -1.17
C PHE A 242 -21.95 -6.11 -1.25
N ALA A 243 -22.64 -7.24 -1.33
CA ALA A 243 -24.10 -7.30 -1.32
C ALA A 243 -24.74 -7.22 0.09
N CYS A 244 -23.95 -7.20 1.17
CA CYS A 244 -24.48 -7.03 2.54
C CYS A 244 -24.96 -5.60 2.78
N ALA A 245 -24.23 -4.62 2.25
CA ALA A 245 -24.52 -3.18 2.34
C ALA A 245 -24.41 -2.54 0.94
N PRO A 246 -25.32 -2.87 0.02
CA PRO A 246 -25.24 -2.40 -1.37
C PRO A 246 -25.46 -0.89 -1.44
N PRO A 247 -24.80 -0.18 -2.36
CA PRO A 247 -25.09 1.23 -2.61
C PRO A 247 -26.50 1.40 -3.18
N LEU A 248 -27.06 2.61 -3.02
CA LEU A 248 -28.46 2.89 -3.38
C LEU A 248 -28.82 2.50 -4.82
N VAL A 249 -27.93 2.76 -5.78
CA VAL A 249 -28.14 2.41 -7.20
C VAL A 249 -28.33 0.90 -7.40
N VAL A 250 -27.55 0.08 -6.70
CA VAL A 250 -27.66 -1.38 -6.74
C VAL A 250 -28.92 -1.84 -6.01
N ALA A 251 -29.20 -1.28 -4.83
CA ALA A 251 -30.37 -1.65 -4.02
C ALA A 251 -31.70 -1.31 -4.71
N SER A 252 -31.73 -0.23 -5.50
CA SER A 252 -32.91 0.22 -6.25
C SER A 252 -33.07 -0.46 -7.63
N GLY A 253 -32.08 -1.25 -8.07
CA GLY A 253 -32.10 -1.90 -9.39
C GLY A 253 -32.00 -0.93 -10.56
N VAL A 254 -31.52 0.29 -10.32
CA VAL A 254 -31.29 1.30 -11.37
C VAL A 254 -30.02 0.95 -12.14
N ASP A 255 -30.07 1.02 -13.46
CA ASP A 255 -28.89 0.83 -14.29
C ASP A 255 -27.92 2.01 -14.11
N GLU A 256 -26.71 1.74 -13.64
CA GLU A 256 -25.64 2.74 -13.45
C GLU A 256 -25.35 3.53 -14.75
N ARG A 257 -25.54 2.91 -15.91
CA ARG A 257 -25.33 3.55 -17.22
C ARG A 257 -26.26 4.74 -17.43
N THR A 258 -27.42 4.77 -16.77
CA THR A 258 -28.37 5.90 -16.84
C THR A 258 -27.88 7.13 -16.06
N LEU A 259 -26.94 6.95 -15.12
CA LEU A 259 -26.35 8.04 -14.33
C LEU A 259 -25.18 8.71 -15.06
N LYS A 260 -24.51 7.99 -15.96
CA LYS A 260 -23.39 8.51 -16.75
C LYS A 260 -23.92 9.33 -17.92
N ARG A 261 -23.63 10.63 -17.92
CA ARG A 261 -23.95 11.54 -19.03
C ARG A 261 -22.83 11.52 -20.06
N GLU A 262 -23.16 11.42 -21.34
CA GLU A 262 -22.18 11.52 -22.42
C GLU A 262 -21.41 12.85 -22.34
N GLY A 263 -20.07 12.77 -22.48
CA GLY A 263 -19.18 13.92 -22.39
C GLY A 263 -18.78 14.36 -20.97
N VAL A 264 -19.31 13.72 -19.92
CA VAL A 264 -18.89 13.95 -18.53
C VAL A 264 -18.00 12.81 -18.08
N CYS A 265 -16.75 13.11 -17.73
CA CYS A 265 -15.82 12.15 -17.15
C CYS A 265 -15.71 12.37 -15.64
N ALA A 266 -15.52 11.27 -14.90
CA ALA A 266 -15.15 11.35 -13.50
C ALA A 266 -13.79 12.05 -13.37
N ALA A 267 -13.66 12.92 -12.38
CA ALA A 267 -12.36 13.49 -12.04
C ALA A 267 -11.42 12.34 -11.62
N SER A 268 -10.16 12.47 -11.99
CA SER A 268 -9.17 11.42 -11.78
C SER A 268 -7.86 12.08 -11.37
N LEU A 269 -7.55 11.98 -10.08
CA LEU A 269 -6.32 12.54 -9.52
C LEU A 269 -5.31 11.40 -9.28
N PRO A 270 -4.10 11.45 -9.87
CA PRO A 270 -3.10 10.38 -9.73
C PRO A 270 -2.64 10.19 -8.28
N THR A 271 -2.71 11.24 -7.45
CA THR A 271 -2.36 11.17 -6.03
C THR A 271 -3.33 10.28 -5.26
N THR A 272 -4.64 10.50 -5.40
CA THR A 272 -5.67 9.69 -4.73
C THR A 272 -5.59 8.23 -5.16
N MET A 273 -5.38 7.98 -6.46
CA MET A 273 -5.19 6.62 -6.98
C MET A 273 -3.93 5.97 -6.41
N GLY A 274 -2.82 6.71 -6.31
CA GLY A 274 -1.57 6.23 -5.70
C GLY A 274 -1.72 5.92 -4.22
N VAL A 275 -2.42 6.76 -3.45
CA VAL A 275 -2.71 6.52 -2.03
C VAL A 275 -3.54 5.25 -1.86
N VAL A 276 -4.65 5.12 -2.60
CA VAL A 276 -5.53 3.95 -2.50
C VAL A 276 -4.81 2.67 -2.92
N ALA A 277 -4.04 2.70 -4.01
CA ALA A 277 -3.23 1.55 -4.45
C ALA A 277 -2.17 1.16 -3.41
N GLY A 278 -1.48 2.15 -2.82
CA GLY A 278 -0.51 1.93 -1.75
C GLY A 278 -1.14 1.29 -0.52
N LEU A 279 -2.29 1.81 -0.07
CA LEU A 279 -3.04 1.23 1.05
C LEU A 279 -3.51 -0.20 0.74
N LEU A 280 -4.03 -0.44 -0.47
CA LEU A 280 -4.50 -1.75 -0.92
C LEU A 280 -3.38 -2.79 -0.90
N VAL A 281 -2.23 -2.46 -1.47
CA VAL A 281 -1.07 -3.37 -1.50
C VAL A 281 -0.47 -3.53 -0.11
N GLN A 282 -0.41 -2.47 0.71
CA GLN A 282 0.05 -2.59 2.09
C GLN A 282 -0.85 -3.54 2.90
N ASN A 283 -2.17 -3.47 2.72
CA ASN A 283 -3.09 -4.40 3.37
C ASN A 283 -2.95 -5.83 2.84
N THR A 284 -2.69 -5.97 1.54
CA THR A 284 -2.38 -7.25 0.88
C THR A 284 -1.12 -7.89 1.48
N LEU A 285 -0.04 -7.13 1.63
CA LEU A 285 1.21 -7.62 2.22
C LEU A 285 1.02 -8.02 3.68
N LYS A 286 0.37 -7.18 4.50
CA LYS A 286 0.01 -7.52 5.89
C LYS A 286 -0.79 -8.83 5.95
N TYR A 287 -1.75 -9.00 5.06
CA TYR A 287 -2.61 -10.18 5.00
C TYR A 287 -1.86 -11.46 4.59
N LEU A 288 -1.02 -11.39 3.56
CA LEU A 288 -0.30 -12.55 3.03
C LEU A 288 0.89 -12.94 3.91
N LEU A 289 1.69 -11.95 4.34
CA LEU A 289 2.92 -12.15 5.11
C LEU A 289 2.70 -12.16 6.64
N LYS A 290 1.46 -11.96 7.10
CA LYS A 290 1.05 -12.07 8.51
C LYS A 290 1.83 -11.15 9.45
N PHE A 291 1.96 -9.89 9.08
CA PHE A 291 2.55 -8.84 9.93
C PHE A 291 1.62 -7.66 10.10
N GLY A 292 1.79 -6.93 11.21
CA GLY A 292 0.97 -5.77 11.56
C GLY A 292 -0.52 -6.10 11.68
N LEU A 293 -1.36 -5.05 11.71
CA LEU A 293 -2.81 -5.20 11.79
C LEU A 293 -3.45 -5.07 10.40
N VAL A 294 -4.11 -6.12 9.93
CA VAL A 294 -4.90 -6.08 8.68
C VAL A 294 -6.18 -5.26 8.92
N SER A 295 -6.46 -4.30 8.04
CA SER A 295 -7.62 -3.42 8.14
C SER A 295 -8.82 -4.05 7.44
N PRO A 296 -9.96 -4.30 8.12
CA PRO A 296 -11.18 -4.79 7.47
C PRO A 296 -11.79 -3.73 6.53
N TYR A 297 -11.73 -2.47 6.92
CA TYR A 297 -12.05 -1.31 6.08
C TYR A 297 -11.12 -0.17 6.45
N LEU A 298 -10.66 0.56 5.44
CA LEU A 298 -9.89 1.79 5.61
C LEU A 298 -10.34 2.81 4.56
N GLY A 299 -10.93 3.90 5.02
CA GLY A 299 -11.27 5.04 4.18
C GLY A 299 -10.11 6.03 4.05
N TYR A 300 -10.18 6.87 3.04
CA TYR A 300 -9.31 8.01 2.83
C TYR A 300 -10.16 9.21 2.40
N ASN A 301 -10.06 10.30 3.16
CA ASN A 301 -10.65 11.59 2.82
C ASN A 301 -9.52 12.60 2.63
N ALA A 302 -9.27 12.99 1.38
CA ALA A 302 -8.17 13.86 0.99
C ALA A 302 -8.37 15.32 1.42
N LEU A 303 -9.60 15.74 1.73
CA LEU A 303 -9.87 17.12 2.14
C LEU A 303 -9.51 17.39 3.60
N LYS A 304 -9.45 16.33 4.43
CA LYS A 304 -9.24 16.43 5.88
C LYS A 304 -8.10 15.54 6.38
N ASP A 305 -7.36 14.92 5.47
CA ASP A 305 -6.34 13.89 5.76
C ASP A 305 -6.83 12.85 6.77
N TYR A 306 -8.10 12.43 6.61
CA TYR A 306 -8.79 11.57 7.56
C TYR A 306 -8.86 10.13 7.05
N PHE A 307 -8.43 9.19 7.89
CA PHE A 307 -8.28 7.77 7.58
C PHE A 307 -9.12 6.89 8.53
N PRO A 308 -10.46 6.83 8.35
CA PRO A 308 -11.31 6.03 9.23
C PRO A 308 -11.10 4.54 9.00
N THR A 309 -10.93 3.79 10.08
CA THR A 309 -10.99 2.33 10.09
C THR A 309 -12.32 1.84 10.62
N MET A 310 -12.89 0.81 10.01
CA MET A 310 -14.16 0.21 10.45
C MET A 310 -14.12 -1.31 10.26
N GLU A 311 -15.04 -2.01 10.91
CA GLU A 311 -15.32 -3.41 10.65
C GLU A 311 -16.79 -3.59 10.29
N MET A 312 -17.04 -4.06 9.07
CA MET A 312 -18.40 -4.34 8.59
C MET A 312 -18.68 -5.83 8.71
N LYS A 313 -19.74 -6.18 9.44
CA LYS A 313 -20.16 -7.57 9.65
C LYS A 313 -21.15 -8.03 8.57
N PRO A 314 -21.20 -9.34 8.26
CA PRO A 314 -22.16 -9.89 7.30
C PRO A 314 -23.60 -9.56 7.68
N ASN A 315 -24.43 -9.27 6.66
CA ASN A 315 -25.87 -9.13 6.82
C ASN A 315 -26.51 -10.54 6.86
N PRO A 316 -27.20 -10.92 7.96
CA PRO A 316 -27.88 -12.22 8.08
C PRO A 316 -29.04 -12.41 7.08
N GLN A 317 -29.46 -11.34 6.42
CA GLN A 317 -30.50 -11.31 5.39
C GLN A 317 -29.94 -10.81 4.05
N CYS A 318 -28.64 -11.03 3.79
CA CYS A 318 -28.03 -10.69 2.52
C CYS A 318 -28.80 -11.31 1.35
N SER A 319 -28.97 -10.55 0.26
CA SER A 319 -29.64 -11.01 -0.97
C SER A 319 -28.88 -12.11 -1.70
N ASN A 320 -27.60 -12.32 -1.39
CA ASN A 320 -26.75 -13.33 -2.00
C ASN A 320 -26.82 -14.65 -1.22
N ALA A 321 -27.39 -15.69 -1.84
CA ALA A 321 -27.55 -17.00 -1.22
C ALA A 321 -26.22 -17.64 -0.81
N SER A 322 -25.20 -17.56 -1.66
CA SER A 322 -23.86 -18.06 -1.36
C SER A 322 -23.26 -17.37 -0.13
N CYS A 323 -23.48 -16.05 0.03
CA CYS A 323 -23.04 -15.34 1.25
C CYS A 323 -23.70 -15.91 2.52
N LEU A 324 -25.01 -16.20 2.49
CA LEU A 324 -25.72 -16.82 3.62
C LEU A 324 -25.19 -18.22 3.94
N GLU A 325 -24.82 -19.00 2.92
CA GLU A 325 -24.18 -20.30 3.09
C GLU A 325 -22.81 -20.16 3.77
N ARG A 326 -21.96 -19.24 3.31
CA ARG A 326 -20.66 -18.96 3.94
C ARG A 326 -20.79 -18.48 5.38
N GLN A 327 -21.81 -17.68 5.71
CA GLN A 327 -22.08 -17.26 7.08
C GLN A 327 -22.40 -18.46 8.00
N LYS A 328 -23.14 -19.46 7.50
CA LYS A 328 -23.43 -20.69 8.26
C LYS A 328 -22.16 -21.51 8.47
N GLU A 329 -21.37 -21.71 7.43
CA GLU A 329 -20.07 -22.40 7.51
C GLU A 329 -19.11 -21.70 8.49
N PHE A 330 -19.03 -20.37 8.41
CA PHE A 330 -18.23 -19.58 9.34
C PHE A 330 -18.72 -19.72 10.78
N SER A 331 -20.03 -19.67 11.02
CA SER A 331 -20.60 -19.83 12.37
C SER A 331 -20.25 -21.18 13.01
N LEU A 332 -20.15 -22.25 12.22
CA LEU A 332 -19.75 -23.57 12.69
C LEU A 332 -18.25 -23.65 13.06
N THR A 333 -17.41 -22.94 12.31
CA THR A 333 -15.95 -22.96 12.51
C THR A 333 -15.45 -21.90 13.50
N LYS A 334 -16.25 -20.85 13.73
CA LYS A 334 -15.91 -19.71 14.59
C LYS A 334 -15.45 -20.11 16.00
N PRO A 335 -16.13 -21.01 16.75
CA PRO A 335 -15.70 -21.33 18.11
C PRO A 335 -14.27 -21.91 18.17
N ALA A 336 -13.93 -22.78 17.23
CA ALA A 336 -12.60 -23.37 17.13
C ALA A 336 -11.54 -22.32 16.73
N ARG A 337 -11.88 -21.42 15.80
CA ARG A 337 -11.00 -20.32 15.37
C ARG A 337 -10.74 -19.31 16.49
N ASP A 338 -11.79 -18.90 17.21
CA ASP A 338 -11.69 -17.96 18.33
C ASP A 338 -10.85 -18.57 19.45
N ALA A 339 -11.03 -19.86 19.75
CA ALA A 339 -10.20 -20.58 20.72
C ALA A 339 -8.72 -20.64 20.27
N ALA A 340 -8.45 -20.92 19.00
CA ALA A 340 -7.09 -20.96 18.46
C ALA A 340 -6.43 -19.57 18.45
N ALA A 341 -7.16 -18.52 18.08
CA ALA A 341 -6.67 -17.14 18.11
C ALA A 341 -6.37 -16.69 19.55
N LYS A 342 -7.24 -17.04 20.50
CA LYS A 342 -7.02 -16.76 21.91
C LYS A 342 -5.78 -17.50 22.44
N ALA A 343 -5.64 -18.78 22.15
CA ALA A 343 -4.47 -19.56 22.55
C ALA A 343 -3.17 -19.00 21.95
N LYS A 344 -3.21 -18.53 20.69
CA LYS A 344 -2.07 -17.85 20.06
C LYS A 344 -1.72 -16.53 20.77
N MET A 345 -2.71 -15.69 21.04
CA MET A 345 -2.50 -14.43 21.78
C MET A 345 -1.95 -14.68 23.19
N GLU A 346 -2.48 -15.69 23.90
CA GLU A 346 -1.97 -16.08 25.22
C GLU A 346 -0.52 -16.57 25.14
N ALA A 347 -0.16 -17.35 24.11
CA ALA A 347 1.22 -17.78 23.88
C ALA A 347 2.16 -16.62 23.53
N GLU A 348 1.73 -15.67 22.70
CA GLU A 348 2.49 -14.46 22.36
C GLU A 348 2.67 -13.54 23.58
N ALA A 349 1.65 -13.40 24.43
CA ALA A 349 1.74 -12.63 25.67
C ALA A 349 2.72 -13.25 26.69
N LEU A 350 2.80 -14.59 26.74
CA LEU A 350 3.78 -15.32 27.55
C LEU A 350 5.22 -15.17 27.02
N LEU A 351 5.40 -14.84 25.74
CA LEU A 351 6.71 -14.56 25.13
C LEU A 351 7.10 -13.07 25.27
N ALA A 352 6.12 -12.16 25.33
CA ALA A 352 6.32 -10.71 25.39
C ALA A 352 6.58 -10.16 26.81
N THR A 353 6.85 -11.02 27.80
CA THR A 353 6.99 -10.64 29.22
C THR A 353 8.37 -10.04 29.57
N GLU A 354 9.25 -9.84 28.59
CA GLU A 354 10.49 -9.09 28.82
C GLU A 354 10.19 -7.60 28.72
N CYS A 355 10.22 -6.91 29.86
CA CYS A 355 10.23 -5.45 29.90
C CYS A 355 11.37 -4.91 29.00
N PRO A 356 11.21 -3.74 28.36
CA PRO A 356 12.27 -3.14 27.56
C PRO A 356 13.58 -3.09 28.35
N VAL A 357 14.59 -3.84 27.92
CA VAL A 357 15.91 -3.83 28.54
C VAL A 357 16.67 -2.62 28.02
N HIS A 358 16.93 -1.66 28.90
CA HIS A 358 17.77 -0.52 28.57
C HIS A 358 19.23 -0.96 28.64
N ALA A 359 19.93 -0.94 27.49
CA ALA A 359 21.36 -1.28 27.42
C ALA A 359 22.19 -0.38 28.36
N ASP A 360 21.80 0.90 28.43
CA ASP A 360 22.41 1.89 29.31
C ASP A 360 21.31 2.55 30.16
N ASN A 361 21.53 2.59 31.47
CA ASN A 361 20.71 3.33 32.42
C ASN A 361 21.58 3.96 33.50
N GLU A 362 22.60 4.72 33.06
CA GLU A 362 23.59 5.35 33.94
C GLU A 362 22.96 6.27 35.01
N TRP A 363 21.78 6.82 34.70
CA TRP A 363 21.05 7.76 35.54
C TRP A 363 20.04 7.07 36.48
N ASN A 364 20.02 5.73 36.53
CA ASN A 364 19.09 4.94 37.34
C ASN A 364 17.62 5.37 37.18
N ILE A 365 17.23 5.71 35.96
CA ILE A 365 15.87 6.12 35.64
C ILE A 365 14.96 4.88 35.78
N SER A 366 13.93 4.98 36.61
CA SER A 366 12.92 3.93 36.80
C SER A 366 11.59 4.36 36.19
N VAL A 367 10.92 3.44 35.49
CA VAL A 367 9.53 3.62 35.04
C VAL A 367 8.62 3.21 36.18
N VAL A 368 7.80 4.15 36.66
CA VAL A 368 6.78 3.90 37.69
C VAL A 368 5.43 3.78 36.99
N ASP A 369 4.64 2.78 37.36
CA ASP A 369 3.27 2.64 36.88
C ASP A 369 2.39 3.73 37.53
N ASP A 370 1.48 4.34 36.78
CA ASP A 370 0.55 5.35 37.30
C ASP A 370 -0.31 4.80 38.47
N SER A 371 -0.44 3.48 38.60
CA SER A 371 -1.13 2.80 39.70
C SER A 371 -0.29 2.62 40.99
N GLU A 372 1.02 2.87 40.93
CA GLU A 372 1.96 2.78 42.06
C GLU A 372 2.21 4.14 42.75
N LEU A 373 1.70 5.24 42.19
CA LEU A 373 1.85 6.60 42.75
C LEU A 373 1.26 6.74 44.17
N ASP A 374 0.30 5.89 44.54
CA ASP A 374 -0.32 5.91 45.88
C ASP A 374 0.43 5.06 46.94
N LYS A 375 1.52 4.37 46.57
CA LYS A 375 2.24 3.44 47.47
C LYS A 375 3.74 3.66 47.58
N ALA A 376 4.31 4.62 46.85
CA ALA A 376 5.71 4.96 46.97
C ALA A 376 5.95 5.80 48.25
N ASP A 377 6.37 5.13 49.33
CA ASP A 377 7.22 5.76 50.36
C ASP A 377 8.53 6.16 49.68
N VAL A 378 8.54 7.33 49.03
CA VAL A 378 9.76 7.93 48.50
C VAL A 378 10.61 8.31 49.71
N ARG A 379 11.54 7.43 50.09
CA ARG A 379 12.71 7.86 50.89
C ARG A 379 13.57 8.73 49.99
N ILE A 380 13.24 10.01 49.91
CA ILE A 380 14.14 11.04 49.41
C ILE A 380 15.32 11.05 50.39
N SER A 381 16.42 10.37 50.05
CA SER A 381 17.68 10.67 50.71
C SER A 381 18.17 11.98 50.11
N ASP A 382 17.87 13.09 50.78
CA ASP A 382 18.33 14.44 50.41
C ASP A 382 19.87 14.63 50.49
N VAL A 383 20.62 13.57 50.79
CA VAL A 383 22.06 13.62 50.98
C VAL A 383 22.77 13.28 49.67
N LEU A 384 23.30 14.31 49.00
CA LEU A 384 24.26 14.13 47.91
C LEU A 384 25.61 13.61 48.46
N PRO A 385 26.33 12.78 47.70
CA PRO A 385 27.70 12.37 48.05
C PRO A 385 28.63 13.59 48.26
N GLU A 386 29.64 13.45 49.13
CA GLU A 386 30.63 14.51 49.39
C GLU A 386 31.26 15.01 48.08
N GLY A 387 31.16 16.33 47.84
CA GLY A 387 31.74 17.01 46.68
C GLY A 387 30.74 17.42 45.58
N LEU A 388 29.46 17.06 45.69
CA LEU A 388 28.41 17.50 44.78
C LEU A 388 27.50 18.54 45.43
N VAL A 389 27.24 19.64 44.73
CA VAL A 389 26.32 20.71 45.14
C VAL A 389 25.24 20.87 44.07
N ARG A 390 23.97 20.98 44.47
CA ARG A 390 22.90 21.34 43.52
C ARG A 390 23.07 22.80 43.11
N GLU A 391 23.27 23.05 41.82
CA GLU A 391 23.44 24.42 41.29
C GLU A 391 22.10 25.18 41.17
N LEU A 392 20.98 24.47 41.25
CA LEU A 392 19.62 25.03 41.25
C LEU A 392 18.85 24.59 42.49
N PRO A 393 18.00 25.47 43.09
CA PRO A 393 17.14 25.09 44.21
C PRO A 393 16.22 23.92 43.84
N SER A 394 15.93 23.03 44.79
CA SER A 394 14.83 22.07 44.64
C SER A 394 13.52 22.84 44.42
N ALA A 395 12.61 22.25 43.64
CA ALA A 395 11.32 22.85 43.28
C ALA A 395 10.53 23.36 44.51
N ASP A 396 10.71 22.73 45.67
CA ASP A 396 10.06 23.09 46.93
C ASP A 396 10.55 24.44 47.52
N THR A 397 11.69 24.96 47.08
CA THR A 397 12.23 26.24 47.54
C THR A 397 11.66 27.44 46.78
N ILE A 398 11.00 27.21 45.64
CA ILE A 398 10.42 28.28 44.80
C ILE A 398 9.10 28.81 45.41
N HIS A 399 8.49 28.07 46.35
CA HIS A 399 7.21 28.44 46.96
C HIS A 399 7.30 29.28 48.26
N GLN A 400 8.50 29.69 48.69
CA GLN A 400 8.66 30.64 49.79
C GLN A 400 9.05 32.04 49.28
N LEU A 401 8.14 32.67 48.55
CA LEU A 401 8.14 34.14 48.46
C LEU A 401 7.37 34.68 49.69
N PRO A 402 7.85 35.75 50.36
CA PRO A 402 7.12 36.33 51.48
C PRO A 402 5.79 36.90 50.97
N VAL A 403 4.68 36.52 51.62
CA VAL A 403 3.36 37.12 51.43
C VAL A 403 3.44 38.59 51.84
N PRO A 404 3.16 39.57 50.94
CA PRO A 404 2.92 40.94 51.36
C PRO A 404 1.55 41.01 52.03
N GLU A 405 1.50 41.73 53.15
CA GLU A 405 0.33 41.96 53.98
C GLU A 405 -0.91 42.42 53.20
N ASP A 406 -2.07 42.02 53.73
CA ASP A 406 -3.42 42.42 53.36
C ASP A 406 -3.53 43.85 52.82
N ASN A 407 -4.08 43.98 51.60
CA ASN A 407 -4.89 45.13 51.25
C ASN A 407 -6.14 44.62 50.50
N THR A 408 -7.25 44.65 51.22
CA THR A 408 -8.63 44.53 50.76
C THR A 408 -8.87 45.42 49.54
N ASN A 409 -9.16 44.84 48.36
CA ASN A 409 -9.95 45.48 47.27
C ASN A 409 -10.25 44.56 46.06
N THR A 410 -10.43 43.26 46.24
CA THR A 410 -10.63 42.31 45.11
C THR A 410 -12.09 42.11 44.67
N VAL A 411 -13.06 42.82 45.27
CA VAL A 411 -14.49 42.68 44.91
C VAL A 411 -14.94 43.71 43.85
N GLU A 412 -14.31 44.89 43.79
CA GLU A 412 -14.68 45.93 42.80
C GLU A 412 -14.20 45.60 41.37
N ASP A 413 -13.10 44.85 41.21
CA ASP A 413 -12.54 44.51 39.89
C ASP A 413 -13.37 43.48 39.09
N LEU A 414 -14.13 42.60 39.76
CA LEU A 414 -14.92 41.56 39.09
C LEU A 414 -16.22 42.10 38.47
N GLU A 415 -16.82 43.12 39.09
CA GLU A 415 -18.03 43.77 38.55
C GLU A 415 -17.72 44.67 37.35
N ASP A 416 -16.57 45.36 37.36
CA ASP A 416 -16.12 46.18 36.23
C ASP A 416 -15.70 45.33 35.03
N LEU A 417 -15.05 44.17 35.25
CA LEU A 417 -14.73 43.24 34.17
C LEU A 417 -16.00 42.67 33.50
N ARG A 418 -17.05 42.44 34.30
CA ARG A 418 -18.33 41.93 33.80
C ARG A 418 -19.10 42.99 33.00
N ARG A 419 -19.05 44.27 33.42
CA ARG A 419 -19.62 45.39 32.63
C ARG A 419 -18.91 45.60 31.30
N GLN A 420 -17.59 45.43 31.25
CA GLN A 420 -16.82 45.57 30.01
C GLN A 420 -17.12 44.44 29.00
N LEU A 421 -17.36 43.21 29.49
CA LEU A 421 -17.75 42.08 28.64
C LEU A 421 -19.18 42.21 28.08
N GLU A 422 -20.10 42.78 28.86
CA GLU A 422 -21.48 43.03 28.39
C GLU A 422 -21.53 44.17 27.35
N ALA A 423 -20.64 45.16 27.41
CA ALA A 423 -20.55 46.24 26.44
C ALA A 423 -19.93 45.83 25.08
N LEU A 424 -19.23 44.70 25.00
CA LEU A 424 -18.62 44.18 23.77
C LEU A 424 -19.52 43.23 22.97
N ASN A 425 -20.59 42.72 23.59
CA ASN A 425 -21.54 41.78 22.98
C ASN A 425 -22.93 42.40 22.72
N GLY A 426 -23.05 43.73 22.79
CA GLY A 426 -24.28 44.51 22.55
C GLY A 426 -24.26 45.24 21.22
#